data_AF-A0A7C9ABW7-F1
#
_entry.id   AF-A0A7C9ABW7-F1
#
_cell.length_a   1.000
_cell.length_b   1.000
_cell.length_c   1.000
_cell.angle_alpha   90.00
_cell.angle_beta   90.00
_cell.angle_gamma   90.00
#
_symmetry.space_group_name_H-M   'P 1'
#
loop_
_entity.id
_entity.type
_entity.pdbx_description
1 polymer ?
#
loop_
_entity_poly.entity_id
_entity_poly.type
_entity_poly.pdbx_seq_one_letter_code
_entity_poly.pdbx_strand_id
1 'polypeptide(L)'
;ALRDKKMPTAAELFEEMHTKKEGTEKVFCDKRAKSVWDEYQRLKLNASQSGEQVNDDELFLQAAGGVNKKGMVYGLGNHTQAFYERVRSFTQSSPSTPIAYTPSM
;
A
#
# COMPACT_ATOMS: atom_id res chain seq x y z
N ALA A 1 -7.04 23.73 20.97
CA ALA A 1 -7.35 22.35 20.52
C ALA A 1 -6.21 21.87 19.63
N LEU A 2 -5.25 21.14 20.20
CA LEU A 2 -4.28 20.38 19.42
C LEU A 2 -5.11 19.35 18.66
N ARG A 3 -5.32 19.54 17.36
CA ARG A 3 -5.85 18.46 16.53
C ARG A 3 -4.77 17.39 16.58
N ASP A 4 -5.05 16.28 17.26
CA ASP A 4 -4.28 15.05 17.11
C ASP A 4 -4.17 14.80 15.61
N LYS A 5 -3.02 15.16 15.05
CA LYS A 5 -2.77 15.13 13.61
C LYS A 5 -2.44 13.67 13.30
N LYS A 6 -3.43 12.79 13.49
CA LYS A 6 -3.35 11.40 13.08
C LYS A 6 -3.02 11.44 11.60
N MET A 7 -1.86 10.89 11.23
CA MET A 7 -1.51 10.81 9.82
C MET A 7 -2.62 10.01 9.13
N PRO A 8 -3.18 10.52 8.02
CA PRO A 8 -4.18 9.79 7.27
C PRO A 8 -3.59 8.47 6.81
N THR A 9 -4.35 7.38 6.78
CA THR A 9 -3.88 6.11 6.22
C THR A 9 -3.71 6.22 4.71
N ALA A 10 -3.01 5.25 4.12
CA ALA A 10 -2.89 5.16 2.67
C ALA A 10 -4.26 5.12 1.96
N ALA A 11 -5.22 4.41 2.55
CA ALA A 11 -6.59 4.32 2.04
C ALA A 11 -7.33 5.67 2.11
N GLU A 12 -7.23 6.40 3.23
CA GLU A 12 -7.88 7.71 3.39
C GLU A 12 -7.34 8.73 2.38
N LEU A 13 -6.02 8.77 2.20
CA LEU A 13 -5.38 9.65 1.21
C LEU A 13 -5.83 9.29 -0.21
N PHE A 14 -5.92 8.00 -0.52
CA PHE A 14 -6.41 7.53 -1.81
C PHE A 14 -7.87 7.91 -2.07
N GLU A 15 -8.76 7.74 -1.09
CA GLU A 15 -10.16 8.16 -1.22
C GLU A 15 -10.24 9.67 -1.51
N GLU A 16 -9.50 10.49 -0.78
CA GLU A 16 -9.49 11.95 -0.98
C GLU A 16 -8.96 12.34 -2.37
N MET A 17 -7.90 11.67 -2.84
CA MET A 17 -7.26 11.98 -4.12
C MET A 17 -8.03 11.42 -5.32
N HIS A 18 -8.82 10.36 -5.16
CA HIS A 18 -9.47 9.66 -6.27
C HIS A 18 -10.99 9.69 -6.20
N THR A 19 -11.55 10.47 -5.28
CA THR A 19 -12.96 10.83 -5.30
C THR A 19 -13.14 12.31 -5.63
N LYS A 20 -14.25 12.60 -6.31
CA LYS A 20 -14.77 13.95 -6.49
C LYS A 20 -16.08 14.07 -5.73
N LYS A 21 -16.42 15.29 -5.33
CA LYS A 21 -17.73 15.59 -4.74
C LYS A 21 -18.75 15.69 -5.85
N GLU A 22 -19.73 14.80 -5.85
CA GLU A 22 -20.86 14.83 -6.77
C GLU A 22 -22.13 15.03 -5.94
N GLY A 23 -22.57 16.29 -5.83
CA GLY A 23 -23.61 16.68 -4.89
C GLY A 23 -23.18 16.49 -3.42
N THR A 24 -23.89 15.63 -2.69
CA THR A 24 -23.58 15.26 -1.30
C THR A 24 -22.70 14.02 -1.17
N GLU A 25 -22.47 13.28 -2.25
CA GLU A 25 -21.73 12.02 -2.24
C GLU A 25 -20.30 12.18 -2.77
N LYS A 26 -19.42 11.29 -2.33
CA LYS A 26 -18.08 11.12 -2.91
C LYS A 26 -18.15 10.02 -3.97
N VAL A 27 -17.73 10.32 -5.19
CA VAL A 27 -17.73 9.38 -6.30
C VAL A 27 -16.31 9.21 -6.83
N PHE A 28 -15.89 7.98 -7.06
CA PHE A 28 -14.57 7.69 -7.63
C PHE A 28 -14.44 8.21 -9.06
N CYS A 29 -13.32 8.88 -9.35
CA CYS A 29 -13.04 9.46 -10.65
C CYS A 29 -12.81 8.40 -11.74
N ASP A 30 -12.26 7.25 -11.36
CA ASP A 30 -11.87 6.19 -12.29
C ASP A 30 -12.45 4.82 -11.90
N LYS A 31 -12.74 3.99 -12.91
CA LYS A 31 -13.18 2.59 -12.71
C LYS A 31 -12.14 1.78 -11.92
N ARG A 32 -10.85 1.98 -12.23
CA ARG A 32 -9.75 1.32 -11.52
C ARG A 32 -9.70 1.76 -10.06
N ALA A 33 -9.90 3.05 -9.78
CA ALA A 33 -9.89 3.56 -8.42
C ALA A 33 -11.03 2.95 -7.59
N LYS A 34 -12.23 2.87 -8.18
CA LYS A 34 -13.36 2.18 -7.57
C LYS A 34 -13.06 0.71 -7.28
N SER A 35 -12.50 -0.03 -8.25
CA SER A 35 -12.15 -1.45 -8.03
C SER A 35 -11.13 -1.66 -6.91
N VAL A 36 -10.12 -0.79 -6.81
CA VAL A 36 -9.14 -0.83 -5.71
C VAL A 36 -9.82 -0.58 -4.36
N TRP A 37 -10.74 0.40 -4.30
CA TRP A 37 -11.49 0.70 -3.08
C TRP A 37 -12.40 -0.45 -2.64
N ASP A 38 -13.17 -1.00 -3.57
CA ASP A 38 -14.08 -2.13 -3.31
C ASP A 38 -13.30 -3.35 -2.80
N GLU A 39 -12.13 -3.63 -3.39
CA GLU A 39 -11.26 -4.72 -2.95
C GLU A 39 -10.67 -4.47 -1.57
N TYR A 40 -10.22 -3.25 -1.27
CA TYR A 40 -9.74 -2.87 0.06
C TYR A 40 -10.84 -3.06 1.13
N GLN A 41 -12.08 -2.64 0.85
CA GLN A 41 -13.22 -2.85 1.75
C GLN A 41 -13.50 -4.34 1.98
N ARG A 42 -13.43 -5.15 0.91
CA ARG A 42 -13.58 -6.61 0.99
C ARG A 42 -12.51 -7.26 1.88
N LEU A 43 -11.24 -6.87 1.69
CA LEU A 43 -10.13 -7.39 2.48
C LEU A 43 -10.25 -6.98 3.97
N LYS A 44 -10.65 -5.73 4.23
CA LYS A 44 -10.87 -5.22 5.59
C LYS A 44 -12.01 -5.95 6.32
N LEU A 45 -13.11 -6.22 5.62
CA LEU A 45 -14.21 -7.01 6.16
C LEU A 45 -13.76 -8.43 6.49
N ASN A 46 -13.01 -9.08 5.58
CA ASN A 46 -12.50 -10.43 5.78
C ASN A 46 -11.51 -10.53 6.96
N ALA A 47 -10.59 -9.57 7.09
CA ALA A 47 -9.67 -9.48 8.23
C ALA A 47 -10.43 -9.34 9.55
N SER A 48 -11.46 -8.48 9.57
CA SER A 48 -12.32 -8.28 10.73
C SER A 48 -13.08 -9.56 11.12
N GLN A 49 -13.55 -10.33 10.14
CA GLN A 49 -14.23 -11.61 10.36
C GLN A 49 -13.30 -12.73 10.82
N SER A 50 -12.05 -12.70 10.37
CA SER A 50 -11.03 -13.70 10.73
C SER A 50 -10.41 -13.44 12.11
N GLY A 51 -10.68 -12.27 12.71
CA GLY A 51 -10.07 -11.84 13.97
C GLY A 51 -8.59 -11.49 13.83
N GLU A 52 -8.10 -11.35 12.60
CA GLU A 52 -6.70 -11.05 12.31
C GLU A 52 -6.48 -9.54 12.37
N GLN A 53 -5.52 -9.10 13.17
CA GLN A 53 -5.18 -7.69 13.30
C GLN A 53 -4.24 -7.27 12.16
N VAL A 54 -4.81 -7.08 10.97
CA VAL A 54 -4.06 -6.66 9.78
C VAL A 54 -3.97 -5.14 9.72
N ASN A 55 -2.81 -4.62 9.30
CA ASN A 55 -2.62 -3.19 9.11
C ASN A 55 -3.41 -2.70 7.88
N ASP A 56 -4.14 -1.60 8.06
CA ASP A 56 -4.96 -0.95 7.03
C ASP A 56 -4.13 -0.57 5.78
N ASP A 57 -2.87 -0.14 5.97
CA ASP A 57 -1.96 0.19 4.88
C ASP A 57 -1.56 -1.06 4.07
N GLU A 58 -1.42 -2.21 4.72
CA GLU A 58 -1.06 -3.47 4.06
C GLU A 58 -2.24 -4.04 3.25
N LEU A 59 -3.45 -3.95 3.79
CA LEU A 59 -4.69 -4.29 3.07
C LEU A 59 -4.84 -3.40 1.82
N PHE A 60 -4.57 -2.10 1.95
CA PHE A 60 -4.61 -1.18 0.81
C PHE A 60 -3.53 -1.50 -0.24
N LEU A 61 -2.31 -1.81 0.20
CA LEU A 61 -1.23 -2.22 -0.70
C LEU A 61 -1.62 -3.44 -1.52
N GLN A 62 -2.23 -4.44 -0.87
CA GLN A 62 -2.71 -5.64 -1.54
C GLN A 62 -3.83 -5.32 -2.55
N ALA A 63 -4.81 -4.51 -2.16
CA ALA A 63 -5.90 -4.09 -3.04
C ALA A 63 -5.43 -3.28 -4.26
N ALA A 64 -4.39 -2.45 -4.08
CA ALA A 64 -3.80 -1.64 -5.13
C ALA A 64 -2.95 -2.45 -6.13
N GLY A 65 -2.73 -3.75 -5.85
CA GLY A 65 -1.91 -4.65 -6.67
C GLY A 65 -0.41 -4.58 -6.35
N GLY A 66 -0.06 -4.11 -5.15
CA GLY A 66 1.32 -3.97 -4.69
C GLY A 66 2.05 -2.74 -5.23
N VAL A 67 3.38 -2.77 -5.12
CA VAL A 67 4.24 -1.74 -5.71
C VAL A 67 4.57 -2.03 -7.16
N ASN A 68 4.65 -0.99 -7.97
CA ASN A 68 5.18 -1.10 -9.33
C ASN A 68 6.72 -1.20 -9.32
N LYS A 69 7.30 -1.39 -10.52
CA LYS A 69 8.76 -1.46 -10.73
C LYS A 69 9.55 -0.23 -10.25
N LYS A 70 8.88 0.90 -10.02
CA LYS A 70 9.46 2.14 -9.49
C LYS A 70 9.26 2.29 -7.97
N GLY A 71 8.75 1.26 -7.30
CA GLY A 71 8.46 1.28 -5.86
C GLY A 71 7.30 2.17 -5.48
N MET A 72 6.36 2.43 -6.39
CA MET A 72 5.18 3.27 -6.14
C MET A 72 3.90 2.43 -6.15
N VAL A 73 2.98 2.75 -5.24
CA VAL A 73 1.63 2.19 -5.17
C VAL A 73 0.69 3.04 -6.03
N TYR A 74 -0.26 2.38 -6.68
CA TYR A 74 -1.26 3.07 -7.49
C TYR A 74 -2.05 4.08 -6.65
N GLY A 75 -2.20 5.29 -7.18
CA GLY A 75 -2.96 6.39 -6.56
C GLY A 75 -2.30 7.13 -5.41
N LEU A 76 -1.15 6.67 -4.92
CA LEU A 76 -0.38 7.37 -3.87
C LEU A 76 0.81 8.17 -4.42
N GLY A 77 1.32 7.81 -5.59
CA GLY A 77 2.46 8.52 -6.21
C GLY A 77 3.66 8.62 -5.25
N ASN A 78 4.14 9.83 -4.99
CA ASN A 78 5.31 10.05 -4.12
C ASN A 78 4.99 9.81 -2.63
N HIS A 79 3.71 9.79 -2.24
CA HIS A 79 3.30 9.46 -0.87
C HIS A 79 3.55 8.00 -0.51
N THR A 80 3.77 7.12 -1.49
CA THR A 80 4.13 5.72 -1.22
C THR A 80 5.32 5.59 -0.28
N GLN A 81 6.33 6.46 -0.38
CA GLN A 81 7.51 6.39 0.50
C GLN A 81 7.20 6.75 1.96
N ALA A 82 6.18 7.57 2.20
CA ALA A 82 5.77 7.95 3.55
C ALA A 82 5.00 6.83 4.27
N PHE A 83 4.31 5.97 3.52
CA PHE A 83 3.51 4.87 4.07
C PHE A 83 4.23 3.52 4.04
N TYR A 84 5.06 3.29 3.03
CA TYR A 84 5.65 1.98 2.72
C TYR A 84 7.18 2.02 2.71
N GLU A 85 7.77 2.62 3.74
CA GLU A 85 9.23 2.79 3.91
C GLU A 85 10.00 1.45 3.74
N ARG A 86 9.34 0.33 4.06
CA ARG A 86 9.87 -1.05 3.95
C ARG A 86 10.01 -1.59 2.52
N VAL A 87 9.40 -0.99 1.50
CA VAL A 87 9.45 -1.59 0.14
C VAL A 87 10.80 -1.37 -0.56
N ARG A 88 11.69 -0.56 0.02
CA ARG A 88 13.11 -0.51 -0.39
C ARG A 88 13.92 -1.72 0.10
N SER A 89 13.38 -2.58 0.96
CA SER A 89 14.11 -3.73 1.52
C SER A 89 13.96 -5.03 0.73
N PHE A 90 13.08 -5.10 -0.29
CA PHE A 90 12.80 -6.37 -0.98
C PHE A 90 13.82 -6.75 -2.08
N THR A 91 14.91 -6.01 -2.21
CA THR A 91 16.03 -6.36 -3.10
C THR A 91 17.34 -6.53 -2.34
N GLN A 92 17.36 -7.30 -1.24
CA GLN A 92 18.61 -7.90 -0.78
C GLN A 92 18.41 -9.12 0.12
N SER A 93 17.98 -10.22 -0.47
CA SER A 93 18.29 -11.54 0.08
C SER A 93 18.35 -12.58 -1.04
N SER A 94 19.21 -12.32 -2.02
CA SER A 94 19.98 -13.44 -2.58
C SER A 94 21.06 -13.76 -1.55
N PRO A 95 21.13 -14.96 -0.97
CA PRO A 95 22.36 -15.40 -0.33
C PRO A 95 23.38 -15.57 -1.46
N SER A 96 24.15 -14.52 -1.77
CA SER A 96 25.41 -14.68 -2.49
C SER A 96 26.31 -15.47 -1.56
N THR A 97 26.28 -16.79 -1.68
CA THR A 97 27.34 -17.64 -1.17
C THR A 97 28.65 -17.11 -1.76
N PRO A 98 29.64 -16.71 -0.94
CA PRO A 98 30.97 -16.46 -1.48
C PRO A 98 31.50 -17.81 -1.94
N ILE A 99 31.68 -17.99 -3.26
CA ILE A 99 32.47 -19.10 -3.78
C ILE A 99 33.89 -18.89 -3.24
N ALA A 100 34.23 -19.66 -2.20
CA ALA A 100 35.57 -19.75 -1.69
C ALA A 100 36.45 -20.35 -2.78
N TYR A 101 37.22 -19.50 -3.47
CA TYR A 101 38.32 -19.97 -4.29
C TYR A 101 39.42 -20.49 -3.37
N THR A 102 39.54 -21.81 -3.28
CA THR A 102 40.73 -22.48 -2.77
C THR A 102 41.80 -22.47 -3.87
N PRO A 103 42.96 -21.83 -3.71
CA PRO A 103 44.08 -22.06 -4.62
C PRO A 103 44.70 -23.42 -4.27
N SER A 104 44.68 -24.37 -5.22
CA SER A 104 45.49 -25.57 -5.13
C SER A 104 46.89 -25.27 -5.67
N MET A 105 47.91 -25.70 -4.91
CA MET A 105 49.34 -25.55 -5.19
C MET A 105 49.81 -26.18 -6.49
#